data_AF-A0A517ND44-F1
#
_entry.id   AF-A0A517ND44-F1
#
_cell.length_a   1.000
_cell.length_b   1.000
_cell.length_c   1.000
_cell.angle_alpha   90.00
_cell.angle_beta   90.00
_cell.angle_gamma   90.00
#
_symmetry.space_group_name_H-M   'P 1'
#
loop_
_entity.id
_entity.type
_entity.pdbx_description
1 polymer ?
#
loop_
_entity_poly.entity_id
_entity_poly.type
_entity_poly.pdbx_seq_one_letter_code
_entity_poly.pdbx_strand_id
1 'polypeptide(L)'
;MLKVPTRNVRWKVALCMILFTPYLAIAQPGQRSRRGQNPGPGGGGRQPMVLSKGQLPDVDAFTAEGTPIKVRDLIQGKFTVIKTGCLTCPEFLNAYKELEATATDYEKMGVQFFYIYQSLRHPEREGYVQPQNDNERLLHVAAAKKRLGTNVPWIADTIDDSFRIAMKTNSNSVFVISPESEIVYAADRMNGNGLRQALVDLVGPVDNPTSTADLTFPNMPRFPATNVTNDIRVERPQGLVILKTTPTKPQETYYVKLRAEAEQSVLDSGTGDLYLGFFPDPIHDAHWNNLTPGMKYVLEVPDGVTITPATAVANKGPGDSDTEPRQFKLSVSADKPPGDIKLKLHYYACSPGMCKAMTHEYTIAFQDMDRNSRTYSFNRGQGGPGGGSQPSNRQFGPRRQRGFGPGRAGGQPNRGNSGRNGGR
;
A
#
# COMPACT_ATOMS: atom_id res chain seq x y z
N MET A 1 10.38 45.59 -38.95
CA MET A 1 11.04 45.10 -40.18
C MET A 1 11.86 43.87 -39.83
N LEU A 2 11.33 42.68 -40.16
CA LEU A 2 12.04 41.42 -40.42
C LEU A 2 10.93 40.40 -40.76
N LYS A 3 10.80 40.11 -42.07
CA LYS A 3 9.79 39.22 -42.65
C LYS A 3 10.27 37.76 -42.52
N VAL A 4 9.43 36.89 -41.97
CA VAL A 4 9.60 35.43 -42.02
C VAL A 4 8.74 34.90 -43.18
N PRO A 5 9.26 34.09 -44.11
CA PRO A 5 8.45 33.51 -45.17
C PRO A 5 7.89 32.14 -44.76
N THR A 6 6.58 32.00 -44.93
CA THR A 6 5.81 30.75 -44.88
C THR A 6 6.13 29.86 -46.09
N ARG A 7 6.43 28.57 -45.87
CA ARG A 7 6.40 27.53 -46.91
C ARG A 7 5.33 26.49 -46.59
N ASN A 8 4.30 26.45 -47.43
CA ASN A 8 3.30 25.40 -47.51
C ASN A 8 3.90 24.16 -48.19
N VAL A 9 3.78 22.99 -47.58
CA VAL A 9 4.05 21.69 -48.22
C VAL A 9 2.79 20.84 -48.13
N ARG A 10 2.17 20.58 -49.28
CA ARG A 10 1.08 19.62 -49.48
C ARG A 10 1.69 18.25 -49.73
N TRP A 11 1.35 17.25 -48.91
CA TRP A 11 1.58 15.84 -49.23
C TRP A 11 0.25 15.17 -49.59
N LYS A 12 0.16 14.68 -50.83
CA LYS A 12 -0.87 13.76 -51.31
C LYS A 12 -0.50 12.36 -50.82
N VAL A 13 -1.40 11.69 -50.09
CA VAL A 13 -1.27 10.27 -49.75
C VAL A 13 -2.06 9.46 -50.78
N ALA A 14 -1.36 8.55 -51.46
CA ALA A 14 -1.92 7.61 -52.42
C ALA A 14 -2.48 6.38 -51.68
N LEU A 15 -3.70 6.01 -52.07
CA LEU A 15 -4.46 4.85 -51.65
C LEU A 15 -3.92 3.62 -52.38
N CYS A 16 -3.49 2.57 -51.65
CA CYS A 16 -3.16 1.27 -52.24
C CYS A 16 -4.15 0.22 -51.73
N MET A 17 -5.06 -0.19 -52.62
CA MET A 17 -5.94 -1.34 -52.44
C MET A 17 -5.16 -2.63 -52.72
N ILE A 18 -5.25 -3.60 -51.81
CA ILE A 18 -4.94 -5.00 -52.10
C ILE A 18 -6.14 -5.83 -51.62
N LEU A 19 -6.83 -6.44 -52.58
CA LEU A 19 -7.79 -7.53 -52.40
C LEU A 19 -7.08 -8.84 -52.76
N PHE A 20 -7.22 -9.90 -51.97
CA PHE A 20 -7.39 -11.28 -52.45
C PHE A 20 -7.89 -12.19 -51.32
N THR A 21 -8.65 -13.19 -51.75
CA THR A 21 -9.70 -14.03 -51.12
C THR A 21 -9.24 -15.18 -50.20
N PRO A 22 -10.19 -15.89 -49.53
CA PRO A 22 -9.93 -16.73 -48.36
C PRO A 22 -9.72 -18.21 -48.69
N TYR A 23 -9.09 -18.95 -47.77
CA TYR A 23 -9.13 -20.41 -47.73
C TYR A 23 -9.70 -20.88 -46.39
N LEU A 24 -10.84 -21.59 -46.47
CA LEU A 24 -11.39 -22.44 -45.43
C LEU A 24 -10.50 -23.69 -45.27
N ALA A 25 -10.26 -24.10 -44.04
CA ALA A 25 -10.00 -25.50 -43.70
C ALA A 25 -10.74 -25.84 -42.40
N ILE A 26 -11.77 -26.67 -42.56
CA ILE A 26 -12.54 -27.33 -41.49
C ILE A 26 -11.75 -28.58 -41.09
N ALA A 27 -11.46 -28.75 -39.79
CA ALA A 27 -10.98 -30.00 -39.23
C ALA A 27 -11.87 -30.42 -38.05
N GLN A 28 -12.47 -31.60 -38.17
CA GLN A 28 -13.31 -32.26 -37.17
C GLN A 28 -12.48 -32.94 -36.06
N PRO A 29 -13.08 -33.25 -34.88
CA PRO A 29 -12.37 -33.75 -33.72
C PRO A 29 -12.22 -35.28 -33.73
N GLY A 30 -10.99 -35.76 -33.54
CA GLY A 30 -10.66 -37.18 -33.36
C GLY A 30 -10.21 -37.49 -31.92
N GLN A 31 -10.82 -38.52 -31.32
CA GLN A 31 -10.59 -39.01 -29.96
C GLN A 31 -9.27 -39.82 -29.80
N ARG A 32 -8.86 -39.95 -28.52
CA ARG A 32 -7.88 -40.89 -27.89
C ARG A 32 -6.42 -40.43 -28.00
N SER A 33 -5.60 -40.42 -26.94
CA SER A 33 -5.51 -41.40 -25.84
C SER A 33 -5.16 -40.75 -24.48
N ARG A 34 -5.86 -41.17 -23.42
CA ARG A 34 -5.40 -41.03 -22.03
C ARG A 34 -4.27 -42.04 -21.79
N ARG A 35 -3.05 -41.54 -21.57
CA ARG A 35 -1.98 -42.26 -20.87
C ARG A 35 -1.50 -41.37 -19.74
N GLY A 36 -1.56 -41.91 -18.53
CA GLY A 36 -1.32 -41.18 -17.30
C GLY A 36 0.10 -40.63 -17.21
N GLN A 37 0.19 -39.38 -16.77
CA GLN A 37 1.33 -38.87 -16.05
C GLN A 37 0.80 -38.28 -14.75
N ASN A 38 1.22 -38.88 -13.63
CA ASN A 38 1.11 -38.30 -12.31
C ASN A 38 1.77 -36.91 -12.33
N PRO A 39 1.09 -35.82 -11.96
CA PRO A 39 1.78 -34.60 -11.59
C PRO A 39 2.42 -34.86 -10.22
N GLY A 40 3.75 -34.84 -10.17
CA GLY A 40 4.48 -34.73 -8.91
C GLY A 40 4.13 -33.43 -8.18
N PRO A 41 4.63 -33.25 -6.94
CA PRO A 41 4.32 -32.08 -6.11
C PRO A 41 5.12 -30.86 -6.58
N GLY A 42 4.81 -30.37 -7.78
CA GLY A 42 5.30 -29.10 -8.31
C GLY A 42 4.24 -28.06 -8.08
N GLY A 43 4.37 -27.26 -7.02
CA GLY A 43 3.59 -26.06 -6.83
C GLY A 43 3.74 -25.19 -8.06
N GLY A 44 2.66 -24.99 -8.81
CA GLY A 44 2.61 -24.06 -9.93
C GLY A 44 2.96 -22.67 -9.42
N GLY A 45 4.24 -22.31 -9.54
CA GLY A 45 4.78 -21.04 -9.11
C GLY A 45 4.06 -19.95 -9.88
N ARG A 46 3.19 -19.20 -9.20
CA ARG A 46 2.64 -17.96 -9.73
C ARG A 46 3.84 -17.09 -10.06
N GLN A 47 4.02 -16.76 -11.34
CA GLN A 47 5.08 -15.86 -11.78
C GLN A 47 5.00 -14.58 -10.92
N PRO A 48 6.13 -14.10 -10.36
CA PRO A 48 6.12 -12.90 -9.56
C PRO A 48 5.53 -11.74 -10.37
N MET A 49 4.63 -10.95 -9.79
CA MET A 49 4.04 -9.77 -10.45
C MET A 49 5.04 -8.61 -10.63
N VAL A 50 6.28 -8.80 -10.17
CA VAL A 50 7.37 -7.82 -10.25
C VAL A 50 8.23 -8.04 -11.48
N LEU A 51 8.99 -7.02 -11.90
CA LEU A 51 10.04 -7.20 -12.90
C LEU A 51 11.11 -8.15 -12.35
N SER A 52 11.19 -9.36 -12.90
CA SER A 52 11.94 -10.45 -12.27
C SER A 52 13.26 -10.80 -12.95
N LYS A 53 13.60 -10.14 -14.06
CA LYS A 53 14.81 -10.39 -14.85
C LYS A 53 15.17 -9.19 -15.71
N GLY A 54 16.41 -9.16 -16.16
CA GLY A 54 16.94 -8.13 -17.05
C GLY A 54 17.62 -7.00 -16.28
N GLN A 55 18.05 -5.98 -17.03
CA GLN A 55 18.71 -4.81 -16.48
C GLN A 55 17.79 -4.02 -15.54
N LEU A 56 18.34 -3.56 -14.43
CA LEU A 56 17.66 -2.65 -13.50
C LEU A 56 17.28 -1.37 -14.27
N PRO A 57 15.99 -0.97 -14.27
CA PRO A 57 15.56 0.26 -14.92
C PRO A 57 16.26 1.50 -14.35
N ASP A 58 16.59 2.44 -15.23
CA ASP A 58 17.20 3.72 -14.86
C ASP A 58 16.13 4.70 -14.39
N VAL A 59 15.81 4.64 -13.10
CA VAL A 59 14.74 5.44 -12.46
C VAL A 59 15.28 6.37 -11.39
N ASP A 60 14.63 7.52 -11.27
CA ASP A 60 14.93 8.54 -10.27
C ASP A 60 14.44 8.12 -8.88
N ALA A 61 15.17 8.59 -7.86
CA ALA A 61 14.85 8.44 -6.45
C ALA A 61 15.58 9.54 -5.64
N PHE A 62 15.40 9.54 -4.33
CA PHE A 62 16.12 10.41 -3.41
C PHE A 62 16.75 9.60 -2.28
N THR A 63 17.94 9.99 -1.82
CA THR A 63 18.47 9.49 -0.54
C THR A 63 17.57 9.91 0.63
N ALA A 64 17.77 9.35 1.82
CA ALA A 64 17.01 9.76 3.02
C ALA A 64 17.17 11.25 3.37
N GLU A 65 18.26 11.88 2.93
CA GLU A 65 18.58 13.30 3.09
C GLU A 65 18.00 14.17 1.97
N GLY A 66 17.34 13.57 0.97
CA GLY A 66 16.73 14.29 -0.15
C GLY A 66 17.67 14.54 -1.33
N THR A 67 18.84 13.89 -1.39
CA THR A 67 19.74 14.01 -2.55
C THR A 67 19.17 13.22 -3.74
N PRO A 68 18.93 13.84 -4.91
CA PRO A 68 18.48 13.11 -6.09
C PRO A 68 19.53 12.10 -6.55
N ILE A 69 19.10 10.89 -6.90
CA ILE A 69 19.96 9.80 -7.39
C ILE A 69 19.23 9.01 -8.48
N LYS A 70 19.97 8.24 -9.30
CA LYS A 70 19.40 7.10 -10.00
C LYS A 70 19.53 5.86 -9.14
N VAL A 71 18.50 5.00 -9.12
CA VAL A 71 18.53 3.78 -8.30
C VAL A 71 19.67 2.85 -8.70
N ARG A 72 20.08 2.82 -9.98
CA ARG A 72 21.24 2.06 -10.45
C ARG A 72 22.57 2.52 -9.84
N ASP A 73 22.66 3.77 -9.38
CA ASP A 73 23.89 4.31 -8.79
C ASP A 73 24.18 3.68 -7.41
N LEU A 74 23.18 3.00 -6.82
CA LEU A 74 23.33 2.25 -5.58
C LEU A 74 24.15 0.96 -5.74
N ILE A 75 24.24 0.41 -6.96
CA ILE A 75 24.79 -0.94 -7.20
C ILE A 75 26.30 -0.98 -6.99
N GLN A 76 27.02 0.05 -7.46
CA GLN A 76 28.45 0.26 -7.20
C GLN A 76 29.34 -0.99 -7.41
N GLY A 77 29.01 -1.85 -8.37
CA GLY A 77 29.75 -3.09 -8.66
C GLY A 77 29.64 -4.16 -7.57
N LYS A 78 28.58 -4.16 -6.77
CA LYS A 78 28.32 -5.13 -5.70
C LYS A 78 26.97 -5.79 -5.91
N PHE A 79 26.77 -6.95 -5.27
CA PHE A 79 25.42 -7.46 -5.10
C PHE A 79 24.63 -6.51 -4.20
N THR A 80 23.44 -6.12 -4.63
CA THR A 80 22.60 -5.17 -3.90
C THR A 80 21.21 -5.74 -3.70
N VAL A 81 20.79 -5.83 -2.45
CA VAL A 81 19.44 -6.21 -2.06
C VAL A 81 18.60 -4.95 -1.94
N ILE A 82 17.48 -4.93 -2.67
CA ILE A 82 16.50 -3.84 -2.61
C ILE A 82 15.18 -4.40 -2.08
N LYS A 83 14.68 -3.84 -0.98
CA LYS A 83 13.36 -4.17 -0.43
C LYS A 83 12.44 -2.96 -0.48
N THR A 84 11.24 -3.13 -1.03
CA THR A 84 10.24 -2.05 -1.00
C THR A 84 9.42 -2.08 0.28
N GLY A 85 9.01 -0.90 0.74
CA GLY A 85 8.30 -0.75 2.01
C GLY A 85 7.49 0.53 2.12
N CYS A 86 6.52 0.53 3.05
CA CYS A 86 5.85 1.74 3.52
C CYS A 86 5.35 1.53 4.96
N LEU A 87 5.06 2.62 5.66
CA LEU A 87 4.66 2.60 7.08
C LEU A 87 3.34 1.87 7.35
N THR A 88 2.51 1.65 6.33
CA THR A 88 1.14 1.16 6.51
C THR A 88 0.91 -0.26 6.01
N CYS A 89 1.89 -0.90 5.34
CA CYS A 89 1.77 -2.26 4.83
C CYS A 89 2.02 -3.33 5.91
N PRO A 90 1.03 -4.13 6.36
CA PRO A 90 1.26 -5.13 7.40
C PRO A 90 2.27 -6.20 6.98
N GLU A 91 2.28 -6.59 5.71
CA GLU A 91 3.21 -7.59 5.20
C GLU A 91 4.66 -7.11 5.32
N PHE A 92 4.92 -5.83 4.98
CA PHE A 92 6.21 -5.20 5.19
C PHE A 92 6.59 -5.10 6.66
N LEU A 93 5.68 -4.59 7.50
CA LEU A 93 5.91 -4.41 8.93
C LEU A 93 6.18 -5.75 9.65
N ASN A 94 5.71 -6.87 9.11
CA ASN A 94 6.03 -8.20 9.62
C ASN A 94 7.36 -8.75 9.08
N ALA A 95 7.78 -8.33 7.88
CA ALA A 95 8.92 -8.92 7.17
C ALA A 95 10.22 -8.10 7.25
N TYR A 96 10.19 -6.81 7.61
CA TYR A 96 11.38 -5.95 7.58
C TYR A 96 12.51 -6.46 8.49
N LYS A 97 12.18 -7.03 9.65
CA LYS A 97 13.16 -7.58 10.60
C LYS A 97 14.02 -8.69 9.98
N GLU A 98 13.44 -9.47 9.06
CA GLU A 98 14.18 -10.52 8.35
C GLU A 98 15.22 -9.93 7.39
N LEU A 99 14.92 -8.77 6.79
CA LEU A 99 15.92 -8.06 5.98
C LEU A 99 17.09 -7.59 6.85
N GLU A 100 16.81 -6.99 8.01
CA GLU A 100 17.86 -6.51 8.92
C GLU A 100 18.75 -7.66 9.44
N ALA A 101 18.15 -8.80 9.77
CA ALA A 101 18.89 -10.00 10.15
C ALA A 101 19.76 -10.51 9.00
N THR A 102 19.23 -10.49 7.78
CA THR A 102 19.99 -10.89 6.58
C THR A 102 21.13 -9.90 6.30
N ALA A 103 20.90 -8.60 6.47
CA ALA A 103 21.91 -7.57 6.26
C ALA A 103 23.09 -7.73 7.24
N THR A 104 22.80 -8.00 8.52
CA THR A 104 23.82 -8.24 9.57
C THR A 104 24.83 -9.33 9.19
N ASP A 105 24.38 -10.31 8.43
CA ASP A 105 25.18 -11.44 7.96
C ASP A 105 25.96 -11.08 6.68
N TYR A 106 25.24 -10.65 5.64
CA TYR A 106 25.77 -10.56 4.28
C TYR A 106 26.45 -9.22 3.95
N GLU A 107 26.25 -8.17 4.75
CA GLU A 107 27.03 -6.93 4.60
C GLU A 107 28.53 -7.18 4.80
N LYS A 108 28.88 -8.11 5.70
CA LYS A 108 30.27 -8.54 5.95
C LYS A 108 30.88 -9.29 4.78
N MET A 109 30.04 -9.85 3.91
CA MET A 109 30.43 -10.53 2.67
C MET A 109 30.42 -9.57 1.46
N GLY A 110 30.18 -8.27 1.68
CA GLY A 110 30.22 -7.24 0.63
C GLY A 110 28.89 -7.01 -0.09
N VAL A 111 27.79 -7.58 0.38
CA VAL A 111 26.44 -7.31 -0.17
C VAL A 111 25.90 -5.99 0.40
N GLN A 112 25.30 -5.16 -0.45
CA GLN A 112 24.64 -3.92 -0.03
C GLN A 112 23.15 -4.13 0.18
N PHE A 113 22.55 -3.39 1.11
CA PHE A 113 21.12 -3.46 1.41
C PHE A 113 20.51 -2.07 1.39
N PHE A 114 19.33 -1.95 0.78
CA PHE A 114 18.55 -0.71 0.79
C PHE A 114 17.06 -1.02 0.92
N TYR A 115 16.35 -0.18 1.67
CA TYR A 115 14.92 -0.03 1.51
C TYR A 115 14.60 1.04 0.47
N ILE A 116 13.55 0.82 -0.32
CA ILE A 116 12.90 1.88 -1.10
C ILE A 116 11.51 2.15 -0.51
N TYR A 117 11.33 3.36 0.02
CA TYR A 117 10.06 3.84 0.56
C TYR A 117 9.15 4.30 -0.58
N GLN A 118 7.96 3.74 -0.63
CA GLN A 118 6.97 3.99 -1.67
C GLN A 118 5.68 4.58 -1.10
N SER A 119 4.76 4.97 -1.99
CA SER A 119 3.40 5.34 -1.63
C SER A 119 2.75 4.35 -0.65
N LEU A 120 1.97 4.89 0.28
CA LEU A 120 1.33 4.11 1.34
C LEU A 120 0.38 3.08 0.74
N ARG A 121 0.55 1.81 1.13
CA ARG A 121 -0.36 0.74 0.72
C ARG A 121 -1.74 0.90 1.34
N HIS A 122 -1.77 1.36 2.57
CA HIS A 122 -2.96 1.42 3.41
C HIS A 122 -3.06 2.78 4.12
N PRO A 123 -3.32 3.86 3.37
CA PRO A 123 -3.51 5.17 3.97
C PRO A 123 -4.61 5.14 5.04
N GLU A 124 -4.47 6.02 6.03
CA GLU A 124 -5.16 6.13 7.33
C GLU A 124 -4.76 5.13 8.39
N ARG A 125 -4.05 4.06 8.04
CA ARG A 125 -3.57 3.14 9.06
C ARG A 125 -2.59 3.90 9.95
N GLU A 126 -2.95 4.00 11.22
CA GLU A 126 -2.19 4.75 12.24
C GLU A 126 -2.14 6.26 11.99
N GLY A 127 -3.13 6.79 11.28
CA GLY A 127 -3.22 8.22 10.95
C GLY A 127 -2.39 8.63 9.72
N TYR A 128 -1.44 7.81 9.26
CA TYR A 128 -0.62 8.15 8.09
C TYR A 128 -1.44 8.19 6.80
N VAL A 129 -1.36 9.30 6.11
CA VAL A 129 -2.02 9.56 4.82
C VAL A 129 -0.98 9.80 3.74
N GLN A 130 -1.36 9.79 2.46
CA GLN A 130 -0.37 9.88 1.38
C GLN A 130 0.43 11.19 1.44
N PRO A 131 1.74 11.16 1.16
CA PRO A 131 2.51 12.39 0.97
C PRO A 131 2.01 13.12 -0.28
N GLN A 132 1.98 14.45 -0.20
CA GLN A 132 1.55 15.36 -1.27
C GLN A 132 2.73 15.84 -2.14
N ASN A 133 3.95 15.71 -1.63
CA ASN A 133 5.19 16.11 -2.29
C ASN A 133 6.39 15.27 -1.80
N ASP A 134 7.55 15.45 -2.43
CA ASP A 134 8.77 14.71 -2.08
C ASP A 134 9.27 15.02 -0.66
N ASN A 135 9.13 16.27 -0.19
CA ASN A 135 9.53 16.65 1.17
C ASN A 135 8.76 15.85 2.23
N GLU A 136 7.44 15.73 2.08
CA GLU A 136 6.62 14.92 2.97
C GLU A 136 6.95 13.42 2.86
N ARG A 137 7.31 12.94 1.67
CA ARG A 137 7.79 11.56 1.51
C ARG A 137 9.11 11.32 2.23
N LEU A 138 10.03 12.29 2.23
CA LEU A 138 11.27 12.23 3.01
C LEU A 138 10.98 12.27 4.53
N LEU A 139 10.00 13.06 4.97
CA LEU A 139 9.55 13.02 6.36
C LEU A 139 9.00 11.63 6.73
N HIS A 140 8.23 11.01 5.82
CA HIS A 140 7.76 9.63 6.00
C HIS A 140 8.91 8.62 6.12
N VAL A 141 9.99 8.78 5.35
CA VAL A 141 11.22 7.97 5.50
C VAL A 141 11.82 8.15 6.89
N ALA A 142 11.96 9.40 7.35
CA ALA A 142 12.48 9.68 8.69
C ALA A 142 11.60 9.05 9.79
N ALA A 143 10.28 9.14 9.66
CA ALA A 143 9.34 8.48 10.57
C ALA A 143 9.46 6.96 10.52
N ALA A 144 9.62 6.35 9.33
CA ALA A 144 9.84 4.92 9.18
C ALA A 144 11.11 4.47 9.88
N LYS A 145 12.24 5.16 9.66
CA LYS A 145 13.51 4.86 10.32
C LYS A 145 13.38 4.92 11.84
N LYS A 146 12.84 6.02 12.38
CA LYS A 146 12.64 6.22 13.83
C LYS A 146 11.75 5.15 14.42
N ARG A 147 10.64 4.83 13.73
CA ARG A 147 9.61 3.93 14.24
C ARG A 147 10.02 2.46 14.21
N LEU A 148 10.70 2.05 13.14
CA LEU A 148 11.05 0.65 12.91
C LEU A 148 12.41 0.27 13.50
N GLY A 149 13.26 1.27 13.80
CA GLY A 149 14.61 1.04 14.32
C GLY A 149 15.52 0.35 13.31
N THR A 150 15.35 0.65 12.03
CA THR A 150 16.10 0.01 10.92
C THR A 150 17.52 0.53 10.84
N ASN A 151 18.48 -0.36 10.60
CA ASN A 151 19.87 0.00 10.31
C ASN A 151 20.12 0.08 8.80
N VAL A 152 19.46 -0.80 8.02
CA VAL A 152 19.54 -0.75 6.56
C VAL A 152 19.10 0.63 6.05
N PRO A 153 19.90 1.28 5.18
CA PRO A 153 19.59 2.62 4.66
C PRO A 153 18.27 2.67 3.88
N TRP A 154 17.62 3.84 3.94
CA TRP A 154 16.39 4.12 3.19
C TRP A 154 16.66 5.04 2.00
N ILE A 155 15.99 4.75 0.91
CA ILE A 155 15.86 5.56 -0.30
C ILE A 155 14.37 5.90 -0.44
N ALA A 156 14.04 7.14 -0.79
CA ALA A 156 12.68 7.53 -1.13
C ALA A 156 12.47 7.37 -2.64
N ASP A 157 11.43 6.63 -3.04
CA ASP A 157 10.92 6.68 -4.41
C ASP A 157 10.37 8.10 -4.68
N THR A 158 10.32 8.54 -5.93
CA THR A 158 9.80 9.87 -6.30
C THR A 158 8.29 9.99 -6.06
N ILE A 159 7.75 11.20 -5.90
CA ILE A 159 6.31 11.41 -5.64
C ILE A 159 5.37 10.76 -6.69
N ASP A 160 5.85 10.55 -7.91
CA ASP A 160 5.15 9.88 -9.03
C ASP A 160 5.32 8.35 -9.04
N ASP A 161 6.02 7.78 -8.05
CA ASP A 161 6.30 6.36 -7.87
C ASP A 161 7.12 5.73 -9.03
N SER A 162 8.15 6.43 -9.51
CA SER A 162 8.98 6.00 -10.63
C SER A 162 9.55 4.58 -10.45
N PHE A 163 10.12 4.25 -9.30
CA PHE A 163 10.65 2.90 -9.04
C PHE A 163 9.54 1.86 -8.94
N ARG A 164 8.45 2.15 -8.20
CA ARG A 164 7.31 1.22 -8.08
C ARG A 164 6.75 0.82 -9.43
N ILE A 165 6.56 1.79 -10.32
CA ILE A 165 5.96 1.58 -11.65
C ILE A 165 6.93 0.75 -12.51
N ALA A 166 8.19 1.17 -12.61
CA ALA A 166 9.18 0.49 -13.45
C ALA A 166 9.43 -0.97 -13.02
N MET A 167 9.51 -1.21 -11.71
CA MET A 167 9.78 -2.53 -11.14
C MET A 167 8.52 -3.35 -10.85
N LYS A 168 7.33 -2.77 -11.10
CA LYS A 168 6.01 -3.37 -10.83
C LYS A 168 5.86 -3.86 -9.39
N THR A 169 6.40 -3.11 -8.44
CA THR A 169 6.49 -3.55 -7.04
C THR A 169 5.15 -3.45 -6.31
N ASN A 170 5.03 -4.27 -5.27
CA ASN A 170 4.14 -3.97 -4.15
C ASN A 170 4.98 -3.44 -2.98
N SER A 171 4.35 -3.16 -1.84
CA SER A 171 5.02 -2.58 -0.68
C SER A 171 5.79 -3.59 0.19
N ASN A 172 6.06 -4.82 -0.28
CA ASN A 172 6.85 -5.85 0.42
C ASN A 172 7.72 -6.67 -0.57
N SER A 173 7.96 -6.15 -1.77
CA SER A 173 8.78 -6.83 -2.78
C SER A 173 10.25 -6.79 -2.40
N VAL A 174 11.01 -7.77 -2.88
CA VAL A 174 12.46 -7.84 -2.64
C VAL A 174 13.18 -8.32 -3.89
N PHE A 175 14.35 -7.74 -4.14
CA PHE A 175 15.20 -8.01 -5.29
C PHE A 175 16.64 -8.23 -4.84
N VAL A 176 17.38 -9.04 -5.59
CA VAL A 176 18.85 -9.02 -5.59
C VAL A 176 19.30 -8.59 -6.98
N ILE A 177 20.12 -7.55 -7.02
CA ILE A 177 20.73 -6.98 -8.22
C ILE A 177 22.20 -7.39 -8.25
N SER A 178 22.70 -7.83 -9.40
CA SER A 178 24.11 -8.18 -9.59
C SER A 178 25.01 -6.94 -9.68
N PRO A 179 26.34 -7.10 -9.53
CA PRO A 179 27.32 -6.04 -9.80
C PRO A 179 27.16 -5.34 -11.17
N GLU A 180 26.67 -6.06 -12.17
CA GLU A 180 26.41 -5.61 -13.54
C GLU A 180 25.02 -4.99 -13.74
N SER A 181 24.32 -4.69 -12.63
CA SER A 181 22.97 -4.11 -12.61
C SER A 181 21.87 -5.02 -13.19
N GLU A 182 22.04 -6.35 -13.12
CA GLU A 182 21.00 -7.30 -13.53
C GLU A 182 20.16 -7.81 -12.36
N ILE A 183 18.84 -7.93 -12.56
CA ILE A 183 17.94 -8.56 -11.59
C ILE A 183 18.18 -10.07 -11.63
N VAL A 184 18.86 -10.59 -10.61
CA VAL A 184 19.21 -12.02 -10.47
C VAL A 184 18.30 -12.77 -9.50
N TYR A 185 17.55 -12.04 -8.67
CA TYR A 185 16.47 -12.59 -7.87
C TYR A 185 15.37 -11.55 -7.70
N ALA A 186 14.12 -12.00 -7.70
CA ALA A 186 12.97 -11.17 -7.42
C ALA A 186 11.85 -11.99 -6.76
N ALA A 187 11.26 -11.43 -5.71
CA ALA A 187 10.04 -11.94 -5.12
C ALA A 187 9.02 -10.81 -4.99
N ASP A 188 7.78 -11.09 -5.40
CA ASP A 188 6.69 -10.13 -5.24
C ASP A 188 6.45 -9.81 -3.77
N ARG A 189 6.62 -10.79 -2.88
CA ARG A 189 6.54 -10.63 -1.43
C ARG A 189 7.72 -11.33 -0.79
N MET A 190 8.40 -10.65 0.12
CA MET A 190 9.35 -11.30 1.00
C MET A 190 8.60 -12.14 2.03
N ASN A 191 8.66 -13.45 1.86
CA ASN A 191 8.15 -14.45 2.81
C ASN A 191 9.14 -15.62 2.94
N GLY A 192 9.26 -16.16 4.15
CA GLY A 192 10.17 -17.27 4.43
C GLY A 192 11.63 -16.97 4.06
N ASN A 193 12.36 -18.01 3.65
CA ASN A 193 13.82 -17.97 3.50
C ASN A 193 14.29 -17.67 2.06
N GLY A 194 13.40 -17.26 1.15
CA GLY A 194 13.72 -17.12 -0.28
C GLY A 194 14.89 -16.17 -0.57
N LEU A 195 14.93 -15.01 0.11
CA LEU A 195 16.06 -14.07 -0.03
C LEU A 195 17.39 -14.69 0.43
N ARG A 196 17.40 -15.34 1.60
CA ARG A 196 18.60 -15.97 2.13
C ARG A 196 19.11 -17.08 1.22
N GLN A 197 18.22 -17.92 0.70
CA GLN A 197 18.61 -18.98 -0.23
C GLN A 197 19.24 -18.38 -1.50
N ALA A 198 18.64 -17.33 -2.07
CA ALA A 198 19.22 -16.63 -3.21
C ALA A 198 20.63 -16.09 -2.91
N LEU A 199 20.84 -15.54 -1.71
CA LEU A 199 22.17 -15.07 -1.31
C LEU A 199 23.16 -16.22 -1.09
N VAL A 200 22.74 -17.35 -0.52
CA VAL A 200 23.60 -18.55 -0.42
C VAL A 200 24.09 -18.98 -1.80
N ASP A 201 23.19 -19.01 -2.79
CA ASP A 201 23.52 -19.45 -4.14
C ASP A 201 24.44 -18.46 -4.87
N LEU A 202 24.32 -17.16 -4.57
CA LEU A 202 25.05 -16.08 -5.25
C LEU A 202 26.40 -15.74 -4.60
N VAL A 203 26.48 -15.70 -3.28
CA VAL A 203 27.66 -15.25 -2.53
C VAL A 203 28.20 -16.28 -1.53
N GLY A 204 27.50 -17.38 -1.30
CA GLY A 204 27.89 -18.45 -0.38
C GLY A 204 27.18 -18.40 0.97
N PRO A 205 27.22 -19.48 1.75
CA PRO A 205 26.56 -19.57 3.05
C PRO A 205 27.28 -18.73 4.11
N VAL A 206 26.53 -18.38 5.16
CA VAL A 206 27.04 -17.72 6.37
C VAL A 206 27.03 -18.71 7.54
N ASP A 207 28.11 -18.71 8.32
CA ASP A 207 28.19 -19.46 9.57
C ASP A 207 27.32 -18.82 10.66
N ASN A 208 26.46 -19.61 11.31
CA ASN A 208 25.52 -19.17 12.34
C ASN A 208 24.64 -17.97 11.92
N PRO A 209 23.70 -18.16 10.97
CA PRO A 209 22.87 -17.07 10.47
C PRO A 209 22.11 -16.33 11.57
N THR A 210 22.13 -15.01 11.55
CA THR A 210 21.40 -14.15 12.48
C THR A 210 19.90 -14.35 12.29
N SER A 211 19.16 -14.57 13.37
CA SER A 211 17.70 -14.62 13.36
C SER A 211 17.09 -13.29 13.80
N THR A 212 15.80 -13.07 13.51
CA THR A 212 15.11 -11.87 13.99
C THR A 212 15.03 -11.78 15.52
N ALA A 213 15.21 -12.90 16.24
CA ALA A 213 15.20 -12.93 17.70
C ALA A 213 16.52 -12.43 18.31
N ASP A 214 17.60 -12.41 17.53
CA ASP A 214 18.91 -11.92 17.95
C ASP A 214 18.99 -10.38 17.87
N LEU A 215 17.99 -9.74 17.26
CA LEU A 215 17.93 -8.30 17.05
C LEU A 215 16.86 -7.65 17.95
N THR A 216 17.18 -6.48 18.48
CA THR A 216 16.24 -5.70 19.29
C THR A 216 15.50 -4.71 18.40
N PHE A 217 14.18 -4.87 18.29
CA PHE A 217 13.32 -3.96 17.52
C PHE A 217 12.16 -3.42 18.35
N PRO A 218 11.65 -2.23 18.01
CA PRO A 218 10.44 -1.69 18.62
C PRO A 218 9.24 -2.65 18.49
N ASN A 219 8.44 -2.70 19.56
CA ASN A 219 7.14 -3.37 19.54
C ASN A 219 6.12 -2.47 18.85
N MET A 220 5.51 -2.99 17.79
CA MET A 220 4.52 -2.26 17.01
C MET A 220 3.13 -2.56 17.56
N PRO A 221 2.37 -1.55 18.02
CA PRO A 221 1.01 -1.79 18.50
C PRO A 221 0.13 -2.31 17.37
N ARG A 222 -0.85 -3.14 17.74
CA ARG A 222 -1.91 -3.51 16.80
C ARG A 222 -2.87 -2.34 16.67
N PHE A 223 -3.13 -1.94 15.43
CA PHE A 223 -4.11 -0.89 15.15
C PHE A 223 -5.49 -1.50 14.89
N PRO A 224 -6.50 -1.22 15.74
CA PRO A 224 -7.87 -1.56 15.42
C PRO A 224 -8.37 -0.64 14.32
N ALA A 225 -9.07 -1.21 13.34
CA ALA A 225 -9.75 -0.46 12.31
C ALA A 225 -11.19 -0.20 12.79
N THR A 226 -11.62 1.06 12.89
CA THR A 226 -13.00 1.46 13.20
C THR A 226 -13.72 2.08 12.00
N ASN A 227 -14.78 1.43 11.52
CA ASN A 227 -15.71 1.96 10.52
C ASN A 227 -17.00 2.28 11.25
N VAL A 228 -17.22 3.55 11.56
CA VAL A 228 -18.32 3.98 12.41
C VAL A 228 -18.93 5.25 11.85
N THR A 229 -20.23 5.41 12.06
CA THR A 229 -20.92 6.68 11.81
C THR A 229 -21.10 7.41 13.14
N ASN A 230 -20.67 8.66 13.20
CA ASN A 230 -20.92 9.60 14.29
C ASN A 230 -20.85 11.04 13.74
N ASP A 231 -20.83 12.04 14.61
CA ASP A 231 -20.89 13.45 14.19
C ASP A 231 -19.71 13.91 13.32
N ILE A 232 -18.57 13.22 13.35
CA ILE A 232 -17.34 13.58 12.61
C ILE A 232 -16.86 12.51 11.63
N ARG A 233 -17.45 11.31 11.67
CA ARG A 233 -17.07 10.16 10.85
C ARG A 233 -18.29 9.60 10.11
N VAL A 234 -18.06 9.07 8.92
CA VAL A 234 -19.08 8.37 8.14
C VAL A 234 -18.63 6.95 7.86
N GLU A 235 -19.54 5.99 8.00
CA GLU A 235 -19.28 4.62 7.60
C GLU A 235 -19.05 4.54 6.09
N ARG A 236 -17.99 3.85 5.68
CA ARG A 236 -17.64 3.62 4.28
C ARG A 236 -17.96 2.18 3.87
N PRO A 237 -18.74 1.96 2.80
CA PRO A 237 -19.01 0.62 2.30
C PRO A 237 -17.77 0.00 1.67
N GLN A 238 -17.82 -1.31 1.45
CA GLN A 238 -16.75 -2.01 0.75
C GLN A 238 -16.74 -1.67 -0.75
N GLY A 239 -15.57 -1.80 -1.38
CA GLY A 239 -15.44 -1.65 -2.83
C GLY A 239 -15.33 -0.20 -3.34
N LEU A 240 -15.13 0.79 -2.44
CA LEU A 240 -14.84 2.15 -2.87
C LEU A 240 -13.50 2.22 -3.63
N VAL A 241 -13.49 3.04 -4.67
CA VAL A 241 -12.29 3.43 -5.43
C VAL A 241 -11.65 4.63 -4.76
N ILE A 242 -10.35 4.56 -4.48
CA ILE A 242 -9.59 5.71 -3.98
C ILE A 242 -9.29 6.62 -5.15
N LEU A 243 -9.83 7.84 -5.13
CA LEU A 243 -9.71 8.78 -6.22
C LEU A 243 -8.34 9.45 -6.24
N LYS A 244 -7.86 9.77 -7.44
CA LYS A 244 -6.65 10.58 -7.62
C LYS A 244 -6.92 12.01 -7.15
N THR A 245 -6.17 12.46 -6.16
CA THR A 245 -6.17 13.84 -5.67
C THR A 245 -4.84 14.51 -5.98
N THR A 246 -4.87 15.72 -6.53
CA THR A 246 -3.65 16.50 -6.83
C THR A 246 -3.73 17.87 -6.14
N PRO A 247 -2.78 18.21 -5.25
CA PRO A 247 -2.69 19.54 -4.66
C PRO A 247 -2.38 20.59 -5.75
N THR A 248 -3.02 21.76 -5.70
CA THR A 248 -2.70 22.84 -6.66
C THR A 248 -1.37 23.52 -6.38
N LYS A 249 -0.87 23.42 -5.15
CA LYS A 249 0.39 24.02 -4.69
C LYS A 249 1.25 23.00 -3.94
N PRO A 250 1.82 22.01 -4.64
CA PRO A 250 2.56 20.91 -4.02
C PRO A 250 3.76 21.35 -3.16
N GLN A 251 4.28 22.56 -3.36
CA GLN A 251 5.37 23.14 -2.56
C GLN A 251 4.95 23.57 -1.13
N GLU A 252 3.66 23.71 -0.85
CA GLU A 252 3.15 24.04 0.48
C GLU A 252 3.15 22.80 1.40
N THR A 253 3.13 23.02 2.72
CA THR A 253 3.04 21.94 3.72
C THR A 253 1.58 21.60 4.00
N TYR A 254 1.20 20.33 3.87
CA TYR A 254 -0.17 19.88 4.07
C TYR A 254 -0.38 19.26 5.46
N TYR A 255 -0.67 20.10 6.46
CA TYR A 255 -1.00 19.65 7.83
C TYR A 255 -2.28 18.83 7.94
N VAL A 256 -3.24 19.11 7.06
CA VAL A 256 -4.45 18.30 6.89
C VAL A 256 -4.53 17.89 5.43
N LYS A 257 -4.74 16.59 5.20
CA LYS A 257 -4.75 16.00 3.86
C LYS A 257 -6.12 15.45 3.52
N LEU A 258 -6.52 15.71 2.29
CA LEU A 258 -7.70 15.13 1.68
C LEU A 258 -7.44 13.68 1.29
N ARG A 259 -8.43 12.82 1.54
CA ARG A 259 -8.64 11.57 0.83
C ARG A 259 -10.06 11.56 0.27
N ALA A 260 -10.17 11.28 -1.02
CA ALA A 260 -11.45 11.12 -1.69
C ALA A 260 -11.62 9.66 -2.13
N GLU A 261 -12.80 9.11 -1.88
CA GLU A 261 -13.17 7.75 -2.29
C GLU A 261 -14.58 7.78 -2.88
N ALA A 262 -14.85 7.03 -3.95
CA ALA A 262 -16.17 6.98 -4.56
C ALA A 262 -16.63 5.55 -4.80
N GLU A 263 -17.94 5.35 -4.85
CA GLU A 263 -18.52 4.12 -5.36
C GLU A 263 -18.18 3.94 -6.84
N GLN A 264 -18.03 2.69 -7.26
CA GLN A 264 -17.74 2.35 -8.66
C GLN A 264 -18.81 2.91 -9.62
N SER A 265 -20.07 2.98 -9.19
CA SER A 265 -21.18 3.57 -9.95
C SER A 265 -20.96 5.04 -10.32
N VAL A 266 -20.24 5.82 -9.51
CA VAL A 266 -19.88 7.19 -9.84
C VAL A 266 -18.92 7.23 -11.03
N LEU A 267 -17.97 6.29 -11.10
CA LEU A 267 -17.01 6.20 -12.20
C LEU A 267 -17.62 5.59 -13.47
N ASP A 268 -18.64 4.72 -13.32
CA ASP A 268 -19.25 4.00 -14.44
C ASP A 268 -20.42 4.78 -15.08
N SER A 269 -21.31 5.35 -14.26
CA SER A 269 -22.54 6.01 -14.71
C SER A 269 -22.68 7.45 -14.26
N GLY A 270 -21.79 7.95 -13.40
CA GLY A 270 -21.85 9.31 -12.86
C GLY A 270 -22.83 9.54 -11.72
N THR A 271 -23.38 8.47 -11.14
CA THR A 271 -24.31 8.55 -10.01
C THR A 271 -23.90 7.61 -8.88
N GLY A 272 -23.94 8.07 -7.64
CA GLY A 272 -23.59 7.29 -6.46
C GLY A 272 -23.00 8.17 -5.37
N ASP A 273 -22.34 7.55 -4.40
CA ASP A 273 -21.79 8.27 -3.26
C ASP A 273 -20.29 8.56 -3.38
N LEU A 274 -19.92 9.79 -3.00
CA LEU A 274 -18.55 10.29 -2.83
C LEU A 274 -18.28 10.49 -1.34
N TYR A 275 -17.13 10.01 -0.88
CA TYR A 275 -16.66 10.09 0.49
C TYR A 275 -15.44 10.98 0.55
N LEU A 276 -15.52 12.07 1.32
CA LEU A 276 -14.40 12.97 1.58
C LEU A 276 -13.95 12.79 3.02
N GLY A 277 -12.65 12.56 3.22
CA GLY A 277 -12.03 12.53 4.54
C GLY A 277 -10.88 13.53 4.63
N PHE A 278 -10.82 14.26 5.74
CA PHE A 278 -9.78 15.22 6.06
C PHE A 278 -9.05 14.77 7.32
N PHE A 279 -7.74 14.54 7.18
CA PHE A 279 -6.92 13.89 8.20
C PHE A 279 -5.79 14.83 8.62
N PRO A 280 -5.72 15.25 9.90
CA PRO A 280 -4.49 15.82 10.45
C PRO A 280 -3.36 14.82 10.28
N ASP A 281 -2.26 15.26 9.67
CA ASP A 281 -1.14 14.39 9.40
C ASP A 281 -0.20 14.27 10.61
N PRO A 282 -0.04 13.07 11.20
CA PRO A 282 0.89 12.86 12.29
C PRO A 282 2.36 13.14 11.92
N ILE A 283 2.73 13.18 10.63
CA ILE A 283 4.10 13.52 10.23
C ILE A 283 4.49 14.97 10.58
N HIS A 284 3.49 15.82 10.80
CA HIS A 284 3.64 17.21 11.21
C HIS A 284 3.16 17.46 12.65
N ASP A 285 2.88 16.41 13.42
CA ASP A 285 2.19 16.49 14.71
C ASP A 285 0.91 17.34 14.64
N ALA A 286 0.21 17.25 13.49
CA ALA A 286 -0.95 18.07 13.21
C ALA A 286 -2.16 17.59 14.02
N HIS A 287 -2.97 18.54 14.46
CA HIS A 287 -4.21 18.30 15.19
C HIS A 287 -5.24 19.38 14.88
N TRP A 288 -6.50 19.08 15.17
CA TRP A 288 -7.58 20.06 15.14
C TRP A 288 -7.57 20.90 16.41
N ASN A 289 -7.85 22.20 16.26
CA ASN A 289 -8.22 23.07 17.37
C ASN A 289 -9.74 23.23 17.41
N ASN A 290 -10.42 22.49 18.29
CA ASN A 290 -11.88 22.50 18.39
C ASN A 290 -12.43 23.78 19.04
N LEU A 291 -11.59 24.68 19.53
CA LEU A 291 -12.03 26.00 20.01
C LEU A 291 -12.27 26.99 18.86
N THR A 292 -11.66 26.75 17.70
CA THR A 292 -11.85 27.55 16.47
C THR A 292 -13.10 27.13 15.68
N PRO A 293 -13.53 27.89 14.65
CA PRO A 293 -14.52 27.41 13.70
C PRO A 293 -14.10 26.08 13.06
N GLY A 294 -15.06 25.17 12.84
CA GLY A 294 -14.80 23.89 12.19
C GLY A 294 -14.26 24.07 10.77
N MET A 295 -13.48 23.09 10.31
CA MET A 295 -12.98 23.10 8.93
C MET A 295 -14.15 23.15 7.94
N LYS A 296 -13.98 23.89 6.84
CA LYS A 296 -14.97 24.02 5.77
C LYS A 296 -14.38 23.54 4.45
N TYR A 297 -15.14 22.77 3.67
CA TYR A 297 -14.82 22.56 2.26
C TYR A 297 -15.83 23.26 1.35
N VAL A 298 -15.38 23.60 0.15
CA VAL A 298 -16.20 24.09 -0.95
C VAL A 298 -15.80 23.34 -2.22
N LEU A 299 -16.77 22.77 -2.92
CA LEU A 299 -16.59 22.12 -4.21
C LEU A 299 -16.93 23.07 -5.35
N GLU A 300 -16.06 23.11 -6.35
CA GLU A 300 -16.37 23.68 -7.66
C GLU A 300 -16.60 22.51 -8.61
N VAL A 301 -17.84 22.37 -9.07
CA VAL A 301 -18.29 21.26 -9.92
C VAL A 301 -18.56 21.75 -11.35
N PRO A 302 -18.25 20.95 -12.38
CA PRO A 302 -18.53 21.33 -13.77
C PRO A 302 -20.03 21.27 -14.08
N ASP A 303 -20.43 21.95 -15.16
CA ASP A 303 -21.81 21.94 -15.64
C ASP A 303 -22.30 20.50 -15.91
N GLY A 304 -23.55 20.22 -15.53
CA GLY A 304 -24.16 18.90 -15.67
C GLY A 304 -23.79 17.89 -14.57
N VAL A 305 -23.02 18.31 -13.55
CA VAL A 305 -22.73 17.50 -12.37
C VAL A 305 -23.31 18.16 -11.12
N THR A 306 -24.08 17.41 -10.34
CA THR A 306 -24.57 17.84 -9.03
C THR A 306 -23.90 17.00 -7.94
N ILE A 307 -23.31 17.67 -6.96
CA ILE A 307 -22.75 17.02 -5.76
C ILE A 307 -23.37 17.69 -4.52
N THR A 308 -24.01 16.90 -3.66
CA THR A 308 -24.71 17.42 -2.47
C THR A 308 -24.20 16.76 -1.18
N PRO A 309 -23.80 17.54 -0.16
CA PRO A 309 -23.65 18.99 -0.18
C PRO A 309 -22.36 19.43 -0.91
N ALA A 310 -22.44 20.49 -1.74
CA ALA A 310 -21.26 21.09 -2.38
C ALA A 310 -20.39 21.91 -1.39
N THR A 311 -20.91 22.22 -0.22
CA THR A 311 -20.22 22.96 0.84
C THR A 311 -20.69 22.44 2.19
N ALA A 312 -19.76 22.16 3.09
CA ALA A 312 -20.08 21.83 4.47
C ALA A 312 -19.01 22.33 5.44
N VAL A 313 -19.42 22.50 6.70
CA VAL A 313 -18.54 22.77 7.84
C VAL A 313 -18.55 21.53 8.72
N ALA A 314 -17.38 21.04 9.12
CA ALA A 314 -17.28 19.88 9.98
C ALA A 314 -17.76 20.20 11.39
N ASN A 315 -18.41 19.22 12.02
CA ASN A 315 -18.62 19.24 13.45
C ASN A 315 -17.26 19.21 14.19
N LYS A 316 -17.26 19.78 15.39
CA LYS A 316 -16.09 19.76 16.28
C LYS A 316 -15.94 18.34 16.84
N GLY A 317 -14.69 17.93 17.03
CA GLY A 317 -14.37 16.65 17.62
C GLY A 317 -14.41 16.70 19.16
N PRO A 318 -13.98 15.61 19.82
CA PRO A 318 -13.96 15.56 21.27
C PRO A 318 -12.89 16.48 21.87
N GLY A 319 -13.22 17.16 22.97
CA GLY A 319 -12.30 18.01 23.73
C GLY A 319 -11.83 19.27 22.98
N ASP A 320 -10.85 19.98 23.55
CA ASP A 320 -10.32 21.23 22.98
C ASP A 320 -9.46 21.01 21.73
N SER A 321 -8.90 19.80 21.60
CA SER A 321 -8.13 19.38 20.42
C SER A 321 -8.19 17.87 20.25
N ASP A 322 -8.08 17.41 19.00
CA ASP A 322 -8.03 15.99 18.65
C ASP A 322 -7.32 15.75 17.30
N THR A 323 -7.09 14.49 16.97
CA THR A 323 -6.48 14.02 15.71
C THR A 323 -7.46 13.18 14.87
N GLU A 324 -8.74 13.16 15.24
CA GLU A 324 -9.76 12.37 14.56
C GLU A 324 -10.02 12.95 13.16
N PRO A 325 -10.31 12.11 12.15
CA PRO A 325 -10.65 12.63 10.84
C PRO A 325 -11.97 13.39 10.87
N ARG A 326 -12.16 14.29 9.90
CA ARG A 326 -13.47 14.88 9.58
C ARG A 326 -13.91 14.29 8.25
N GLN A 327 -15.04 13.58 8.26
CA GLN A 327 -15.49 12.81 7.10
C GLN A 327 -16.90 13.18 6.70
N PHE A 328 -17.17 13.11 5.39
CA PHE A 328 -18.42 13.48 4.79
C PHE A 328 -18.81 12.46 3.73
N LYS A 329 -20.10 12.18 3.67
CA LYS A 329 -20.74 11.46 2.57
C LYS A 329 -21.50 12.48 1.71
N LEU A 330 -21.27 12.44 0.41
CA LEU A 330 -21.86 13.33 -0.57
C LEU A 330 -22.52 12.49 -1.65
N SER A 331 -23.67 12.92 -2.16
CA SER A 331 -24.34 12.27 -3.28
C SER A 331 -23.96 12.95 -4.58
N VAL A 332 -23.54 12.17 -5.57
CA VAL A 332 -23.16 12.61 -6.93
C VAL A 332 -24.27 12.20 -7.90
N SER A 333 -24.65 13.11 -8.79
CA SER A 333 -25.58 12.88 -9.90
C SER A 333 -25.11 13.59 -11.15
N ALA A 334 -24.91 12.84 -12.23
CA ALA A 334 -24.52 13.33 -13.55
C ALA A 334 -25.00 12.34 -14.62
N ASP A 335 -25.21 12.81 -15.85
CA ASP A 335 -25.65 11.98 -16.99
C ASP A 335 -24.55 11.03 -17.51
N LYS A 336 -23.31 11.27 -17.10
CA LYS A 336 -22.10 10.51 -17.47
C LYS A 336 -21.06 10.64 -16.35
N PRO A 337 -20.03 9.77 -16.33
CA PRO A 337 -18.92 9.90 -15.37
C PRO A 337 -18.39 11.35 -15.30
N PRO A 338 -18.30 11.94 -14.09
CA PRO A 338 -17.87 13.33 -13.94
C PRO A 338 -16.42 13.51 -14.42
N GLY A 339 -16.15 14.69 -14.98
CA GLY A 339 -14.77 15.17 -15.10
C GLY A 339 -14.21 15.59 -13.74
N ASP A 340 -12.99 16.12 -13.76
CA ASP A 340 -12.33 16.61 -12.54
C ASP A 340 -13.14 17.71 -11.84
N ILE A 341 -13.15 17.66 -10.50
CA ILE A 341 -13.72 18.71 -9.65
C ILE A 341 -12.61 19.37 -8.83
N LYS A 342 -12.84 20.60 -8.39
CA LYS A 342 -11.94 21.27 -7.46
C LYS A 342 -12.52 21.30 -6.06
N LEU A 343 -11.65 21.14 -5.08
CA LEU A 343 -11.99 21.25 -3.67
C LEU A 343 -11.12 22.32 -3.03
N LYS A 344 -11.76 23.28 -2.36
CA LYS A 344 -11.12 24.27 -1.50
C LYS A 344 -11.37 23.93 -0.05
N LEU A 345 -10.30 23.69 0.71
CA LEU A 345 -10.31 23.34 2.12
C LEU A 345 -9.85 24.55 2.95
N HIS A 346 -10.73 25.06 3.80
CA HIS A 346 -10.44 26.08 4.79
C HIS A 346 -10.35 25.45 6.18
N TYR A 347 -9.25 25.67 6.88
CA TYR A 347 -9.03 25.06 8.19
C TYR A 347 -7.98 25.84 9.00
N TYR A 348 -7.87 25.52 10.29
CA TYR A 348 -6.75 25.96 11.10
C TYR A 348 -5.71 24.82 11.14
N ALA A 349 -4.56 25.05 10.53
CA ALA A 349 -3.41 24.15 10.62
C ALA A 349 -2.75 24.35 11.97
N CYS A 350 -2.83 23.36 12.86
CA CYS A 350 -2.28 23.45 14.21
C CYS A 350 -1.29 22.31 14.44
N SER A 351 -0.13 22.66 14.97
CA SER A 351 1.00 21.80 15.34
C SER A 351 1.65 22.40 16.61
N PRO A 352 2.62 21.73 17.25
CA PRO A 352 3.28 22.30 18.43
C PRO A 352 3.82 23.72 18.18
N GLY A 353 3.34 24.69 18.95
CA GLY A 353 3.75 26.10 18.86
C GLY A 353 3.17 26.90 17.68
N MET A 354 2.27 26.34 16.87
CA MET A 354 1.71 27.01 15.68
C MET A 354 0.25 26.65 15.47
N CYS A 355 -0.61 27.64 15.21
CA CYS A 355 -1.99 27.40 14.80
C CYS A 355 -2.43 28.56 13.89
N LYS A 356 -2.58 28.31 12.59
CA LYS A 356 -2.82 29.34 11.56
C LYS A 356 -3.98 28.95 10.64
N ALA A 357 -4.79 29.94 10.25
CA ALA A 357 -5.78 29.73 9.21
C ALA A 357 -5.09 29.48 7.86
N MET A 358 -5.47 28.38 7.20
CA MET A 358 -4.91 27.92 5.93
C MET A 358 -6.04 27.67 4.94
N THR A 359 -5.73 27.84 3.66
CA THR A 359 -6.61 27.40 2.56
C THR A 359 -5.79 26.59 1.59
N HIS A 360 -6.15 25.32 1.43
CA HIS A 360 -5.53 24.42 0.46
C HIS A 360 -6.55 24.03 -0.61
N GLU A 361 -6.08 23.90 -1.84
CA GLU A 361 -6.90 23.51 -2.97
C GLU A 361 -6.39 22.19 -3.57
N TYR A 362 -7.34 21.38 -4.01
CA TYR A 362 -7.10 20.09 -4.64
C TYR A 362 -7.92 19.97 -5.92
N THR A 363 -7.37 19.27 -6.90
CA THR A 363 -8.14 18.66 -7.98
C THR A 363 -8.43 17.21 -7.60
N ILE A 364 -9.69 16.80 -7.71
CA ILE A 364 -10.13 15.41 -7.52
C ILE A 364 -10.54 14.89 -8.91
N ALA A 365 -9.81 13.89 -9.40
CA ALA A 365 -10.14 13.21 -10.65
C ALA A 365 -10.91 11.93 -10.34
N PHE A 366 -12.02 11.70 -11.06
CA PHE A 366 -12.87 10.50 -10.91
C PHE A 366 -12.25 9.28 -11.60
N GLN A 367 -11.05 8.93 -11.15
CA GLN A 367 -10.28 7.78 -11.59
C GLN A 367 -9.50 7.21 -10.40
N ASP A 368 -9.14 5.93 -10.46
CA ASP A 368 -8.26 5.31 -9.46
C ASP A 368 -6.95 6.11 -9.33
N MET A 369 -6.49 6.27 -8.09
CA MET A 369 -5.24 6.96 -7.79
C MET A 369 -3.98 6.29 -8.38
N ASP A 370 -4.09 5.02 -8.78
CA ASP A 370 -3.05 4.17 -9.39
C ASP A 370 -1.75 4.12 -8.57
N ARG A 371 -1.88 4.09 -7.24
CA ARG A 371 -0.76 3.94 -6.29
C ARG A 371 -0.71 2.57 -5.64
N ASN A 372 -1.50 1.61 -6.16
CA ASN A 372 -1.71 0.29 -5.57
C ASN A 372 -2.23 0.38 -4.11
N SER A 373 -2.80 1.52 -3.73
CA SER A 373 -3.36 1.77 -2.39
C SER A 373 -4.67 1.03 -2.21
N ARG A 374 -4.99 0.69 -0.97
CA ARG A 374 -6.26 0.05 -0.61
C ARG A 374 -6.61 0.36 0.82
N THR A 375 -7.89 0.51 1.11
CA THR A 375 -8.37 0.72 2.47
C THR A 375 -8.19 -0.58 3.27
N TYR A 376 -7.33 -0.54 4.30
CA TYR A 376 -7.12 -1.71 5.16
C TYR A 376 -8.35 -1.92 6.06
N SER A 377 -8.81 -3.16 6.17
CA SER A 377 -9.88 -3.62 7.06
C SER A 377 -11.29 -3.04 6.86
N PHE A 378 -11.47 -1.88 6.21
CA PHE A 378 -12.78 -1.28 5.96
C PHE A 378 -13.42 -1.74 4.64
N ASN A 379 -12.60 -1.89 3.58
CA ASN A 379 -13.08 -2.16 2.23
C ASN A 379 -12.56 -3.51 1.70
N ARG A 380 -12.63 -4.59 2.50
CA ARG A 380 -12.40 -5.95 1.96
C ARG A 380 -13.58 -6.33 1.08
N GLY A 381 -13.60 -5.85 -0.16
CA GLY A 381 -14.59 -6.25 -1.16
C GLY A 381 -14.76 -7.77 -1.23
N GLN A 382 -15.94 -8.19 -1.69
CA GLN A 382 -16.26 -9.59 -1.94
C GLN A 382 -15.15 -10.26 -2.78
N GLY A 383 -14.45 -11.20 -2.16
CA GLY A 383 -13.84 -12.40 -2.75
C GLY A 383 -13.13 -12.30 -4.11
N GLY A 384 -11.80 -12.15 -4.07
CA GLY A 384 -10.91 -12.95 -4.92
C GLY A 384 -10.13 -13.93 -4.04
N PRO A 385 -10.04 -15.24 -4.37
CA PRO A 385 -9.52 -16.24 -3.45
C PRO A 385 -8.00 -16.10 -3.27
N GLY A 386 -7.57 -15.70 -2.08
CA GLY A 386 -6.15 -15.67 -1.76
C GLY A 386 -5.83 -15.15 -0.36
N GLY A 387 -5.55 -16.08 0.57
CA GLY A 387 -4.62 -15.83 1.67
C GLY A 387 -5.20 -15.40 3.01
N GLY A 388 -6.48 -15.66 3.27
CA GLY A 388 -6.99 -15.66 4.64
C GLY A 388 -6.77 -17.03 5.25
N SER A 389 -5.71 -17.18 6.04
CA SER A 389 -5.50 -18.33 6.91
C SER A 389 -6.79 -18.60 7.69
N GLN A 390 -7.51 -19.67 7.31
CA GLN A 390 -8.55 -20.21 8.16
C GLN A 390 -7.90 -20.48 9.53
N PRO A 391 -8.48 -20.01 10.63
CA PRO A 391 -8.06 -20.45 11.94
C PRO A 391 -8.32 -21.95 11.97
N SER A 392 -7.25 -22.74 11.86
CA SER A 392 -7.34 -24.17 12.08
C SER A 392 -7.88 -24.34 13.49
N ASN A 393 -9.13 -24.77 13.56
CA ASN A 393 -9.78 -25.25 14.76
C ASN A 393 -9.04 -26.54 15.18
N ARG A 394 -7.86 -26.38 15.77
CA ARG A 394 -7.17 -27.43 16.52
C ARG A 394 -7.33 -27.09 17.98
N GLN A 395 -8.52 -27.42 18.44
CA GLN A 395 -8.85 -27.63 19.84
C GLN A 395 -7.87 -28.68 20.38
N PHE A 396 -6.77 -28.21 20.99
CA PHE A 396 -5.89 -29.04 21.80
C PHE A 396 -6.64 -29.41 23.09
N GLY A 397 -7.47 -30.45 23.00
CA GLY A 397 -7.94 -31.19 24.15
C GLY A 397 -6.83 -32.11 24.69
N PRO A 398 -6.80 -32.38 26.01
CA PRO A 398 -5.67 -33.04 26.65
C PRO A 398 -5.63 -34.56 26.40
N ARG A 399 -4.41 -35.04 26.10
CA ARG A 399 -3.84 -36.40 26.28
C ARG A 399 -4.76 -37.63 26.12
N ARG A 400 -4.40 -38.53 25.20
CA ARG A 400 -4.42 -39.98 25.45
C ARG A 400 -3.12 -40.64 24.99
N GLN A 401 -2.23 -40.86 25.95
CA GLN A 401 -1.24 -41.93 25.92
C GLN A 401 -1.99 -43.26 25.69
N ARG A 402 -1.65 -43.98 24.62
CA ARG A 402 -1.88 -45.43 24.54
C ARG A 402 -0.61 -46.11 25.01
N GLY A 403 -0.52 -46.28 26.33
CA GLY A 403 0.34 -47.28 26.94
C GLY A 403 -0.38 -48.62 26.96
N PHE A 404 0.36 -49.68 26.65
CA PHE A 404 0.00 -51.08 26.83
C PHE A 404 -0.51 -51.34 28.27
N GLY A 405 -1.55 -52.17 28.42
CA GLY A 405 -1.89 -52.78 29.73
C GLY A 405 -0.92 -53.93 30.08
N PRO A 406 -1.14 -54.69 31.18
CA PRO A 406 -2.29 -54.70 32.09
C PRO A 406 -1.91 -54.65 33.59
N GLY A 407 -2.88 -54.39 34.48
CA GLY A 407 -2.68 -54.66 35.91
C GLY A 407 -3.68 -54.06 36.90
N ARG A 408 -4.66 -54.88 37.29
CA ARG A 408 -5.29 -55.01 38.62
C ARG A 408 -5.94 -53.79 39.33
N ALA A 409 -7.25 -54.00 39.53
CA ALA A 409 -7.97 -54.08 40.81
C ALA A 409 -8.24 -52.79 41.63
N GLY A 410 -9.53 -52.55 41.85
CA GLY A 410 -10.05 -52.19 43.17
C GLY A 410 -10.80 -50.86 43.24
N GLY A 411 -12.03 -50.92 43.77
CA GLY A 411 -12.56 -49.84 44.60
C GLY A 411 -13.60 -48.93 43.95
N GLN A 412 -14.86 -49.27 44.19
CA GLN A 412 -16.06 -48.48 43.94
C GLN A 412 -16.29 -47.49 45.13
N PRO A 413 -17.44 -46.79 45.27
CA PRO A 413 -17.64 -45.37 44.97
C PRO A 413 -18.07 -44.52 46.21
N ASN A 414 -18.20 -43.19 46.05
CA ASN A 414 -19.33 -42.39 46.55
C ASN A 414 -19.14 -40.89 46.20
N ARG A 415 -20.11 -40.27 45.52
CA ARG A 415 -21.24 -39.47 46.07
C ARG A 415 -20.82 -38.24 46.88
N GLY A 416 -21.28 -37.08 46.42
CA GLY A 416 -22.08 -36.21 47.27
C GLY A 416 -21.67 -34.74 47.33
N ASN A 417 -22.65 -33.89 47.00
CA ASN A 417 -22.93 -32.55 47.53
C ASN A 417 -21.94 -31.41 47.28
N SER A 418 -22.33 -30.39 46.50
CA SER A 418 -23.27 -29.30 46.84
C SER A 418 -22.67 -28.27 47.82
N GLY A 419 -22.67 -27.00 47.42
CA GLY A 419 -22.79 -25.92 48.38
C GLY A 419 -21.99 -24.66 48.06
N ARG A 420 -22.76 -23.60 47.77
CA ARG A 420 -22.60 -22.18 48.19
C ARG A 420 -21.36 -21.42 47.70
N ASN A 421 -21.48 -20.31 46.98
CA ASN A 421 -22.19 -19.03 47.23
C ASN A 421 -21.49 -18.14 48.28
N GLY A 422 -21.29 -16.87 47.90
CA GLY A 422 -20.74 -15.76 48.68
C GLY A 422 -19.30 -15.42 48.28
N GLY A 423 -18.92 -14.19 47.95
CA GLY A 423 -19.63 -12.92 47.96
C GLY A 423 -18.62 -11.78 47.87
N ARG A 424 -19.14 -10.60 47.48
CA ARG A 424 -18.52 -9.27 47.34
C ARG A 424 -17.70 -9.01 46.09
#